data_AF-A0A7C3VNK4-F1
#
_entry.id   AF-A0A7C3VNK4-F1
#
_cell.length_a   1.000
_cell.length_b   1.000
_cell.length_c   1.000
_cell.angle_alpha   90.00
_cell.angle_beta   90.00
_cell.angle_gamma   90.00
#
_symmetry.space_group_name_H-M   'P 1'
#
loop_
_entity.id
_entity.type
_entity.pdbx_description
1 polymer ?
#
loop_
_entity_poly.entity_id
_entity_poly.type
_entity_poly.pdbx_seq_one_letter_code
_entity_poly.pdbx_strand_id
1 'polypeptide(L)' 'MTTKKLTLEISESLWQELDFLATATDQSLESLAVNCILHQLPRVEKQVRELDELLEKVTPDNVHGEIGIEDVASYVG' A
#
# COMPACT_ATOMS: atom_id res chain seq x y z
N MET A 1 -10.99 -24.94 10.77
CA MET A 1 -10.48 -23.77 10.02
C MET A 1 -11.67 -23.03 9.43
N THR A 2 -11.72 -21.72 9.58
CA THR A 2 -12.76 -20.87 8.97
C THR A 2 -12.24 -20.35 7.64
N THR A 3 -12.76 -20.89 6.54
CA THR A 3 -12.49 -20.39 5.19
C THR A 3 -13.58 -19.40 4.79
N LYS A 4 -13.19 -18.29 4.16
CA LYS A 4 -14.12 -17.30 3.59
C LYS A 4 -13.85 -17.21 2.09
N LYS A 5 -14.92 -17.17 1.30
CA LYS A 5 -14.82 -16.94 -0.15
C LYS A 5 -14.70 -15.44 -0.40
N LEU A 6 -13.72 -15.06 -1.21
CA LEU A 6 -13.51 -13.69 -1.67
C LEU A 6 -13.78 -13.64 -3.18
N THR A 7 -14.44 -12.59 -3.63
CA THR A 7 -14.58 -12.27 -5.06
C THR A 7 -13.78 -11.01 -5.32
N LEU A 8 -12.96 -11.00 -6.37
CA LEU A 8 -12.11 -9.88 -6.76
C LEU A 8 -12.53 -9.39 -8.13
N GLU A 9 -12.73 -8.09 -8.25
CA GLU A 9 -12.81 -7.41 -9.54
C GLU A 9 -11.43 -6.84 -9.85
N ILE A 10 -10.84 -7.26 -10.96
CA ILE A 10 -9.51 -6.83 -11.41
C ILE A 10 -9.54 -6.48 -12.89
N SER A 11 -8.54 -5.73 -13.35
CA SER A 11 -8.38 -5.46 -14.77
C SER A 11 -8.01 -6.73 -15.53
N GLU A 12 -8.44 -6.80 -16.79
CA GLU A 12 -8.08 -7.89 -17.71
C GLU A 12 -6.56 -8.06 -17.84
N SER A 13 -5.82 -6.95 -17.85
CA SER A 13 -4.35 -7.00 -17.90
C SER A 13 -3.74 -7.72 -16.69
N LEU A 14 -4.25 -7.45 -15.48
CA LEU A 14 -3.76 -8.10 -14.27
C LEU A 14 -4.17 -9.57 -14.24
N TRP A 15 -5.36 -9.90 -14.75
CA TRP A 15 -5.78 -11.29 -14.92
C TRP A 15 -4.80 -12.07 -15.81
N GLN A 16 -4.43 -11.51 -16.96
CA GLN A 16 -3.49 -12.14 -17.90
C GLN A 16 -2.09 -12.36 -17.29
N GLU A 17 -1.59 -11.37 -16.54
CA GLU A 17 -0.31 -11.52 -15.82
C GLU A 17 -0.38 -12.62 -14.76
N LEU A 18 -1.46 -12.69 -13.99
CA LEU A 18 -1.67 -13.74 -12.98
C LEU A 18 -1.79 -15.13 -13.63
N ASP A 19 -2.52 -15.26 -14.73
CA ASP A 19 -2.68 -16.52 -15.45
C ASP A 19 -1.36 -17.03 -16.05
N PHE A 20 -0.58 -16.13 -16.63
CA PHE A 20 0.77 -16.43 -17.11
C PHE A 20 1.66 -16.96 -15.98
N LEU A 21 1.70 -16.26 -14.85
CA LEU A 21 2.51 -16.64 -13.70
C LEU A 21 2.04 -17.95 -13.05
N ALA A 22 0.73 -18.15 -12.96
CA ALA A 22 0.13 -19.38 -12.45
C ALA A 22 0.57 -20.58 -13.30
N THR A 23 0.50 -20.44 -14.63
CA THR A 23 0.98 -21.45 -15.58
C THR A 23 2.48 -21.69 -15.45
N ALA A 24 3.29 -20.64 -15.35
CA ALA A 24 4.75 -20.76 -15.28
C ALA A 24 5.25 -21.40 -13.97
N THR A 25 4.48 -21.28 -12.88
CA THR A 25 4.84 -21.76 -11.55
C THR A 25 4.14 -23.05 -11.15
N ASP A 26 3.28 -23.60 -12.02
CA ASP A 26 2.40 -24.75 -11.74
C ASP A 26 1.55 -24.54 -10.48
N GLN A 27 1.10 -23.29 -10.27
CA GLN A 27 0.25 -22.91 -9.15
C GLN A 27 -1.16 -22.58 -9.64
N SER A 28 -2.16 -22.76 -8.78
CA SER A 28 -3.50 -22.25 -9.09
C SER A 28 -3.51 -20.72 -9.03
N LEU A 29 -4.31 -20.10 -9.88
CA LEU A 29 -4.46 -18.64 -9.92
C LEU A 29 -4.94 -18.10 -8.56
N GLU A 30 -5.81 -18.83 -7.86
CA GLU A 30 -6.27 -18.48 -6.52
C GLU A 30 -5.14 -18.54 -5.49
N SER A 31 -4.29 -19.55 -5.55
CA SER A 31 -3.16 -19.71 -4.63
C SER A 31 -2.15 -18.59 -4.82
N LEU A 32 -1.89 -18.23 -6.09
CA LEU A 32 -1.01 -17.11 -6.44
C LEU A 32 -1.61 -15.78 -5.98
N ALA A 33 -2.90 -15.52 -6.23
CA ALA A 33 -3.58 -14.31 -5.79
C ALA A 33 -3.58 -14.16 -4.26
N VAL A 34 -3.87 -15.25 -3.53
CA VAL A 34 -3.80 -15.26 -2.05
C VAL A 34 -2.38 -14.99 -1.58
N ASN A 35 -1.36 -15.58 -2.20
CA ASN A 35 0.03 -15.30 -1.87
C ASN A 35 0.39 -13.83 -2.09
N CYS A 36 0.00 -13.23 -3.22
CA CYS A 36 0.21 -11.80 -3.47
C CYS A 36 -0.40 -10.94 -2.36
N ILE A 37 -1.64 -11.24 -1.95
CA ILE A 37 -2.32 -10.52 -0.85
C ILE A 37 -1.57 -10.73 0.47
N LEU A 38 -1.22 -11.97 0.82
CA LEU A 38 -0.53 -12.29 2.08
C LEU A 38 0.82 -11.57 2.22
N HIS A 39 1.56 -11.40 1.13
CA HIS A 39 2.86 -10.73 1.16
C HIS A 39 2.73 -9.19 1.17
N GLN A 40 1.69 -8.63 0.55
CA GLN A 40 1.46 -7.18 0.52
C GLN A 40 0.77 -6.65 1.78
N LEU A 41 -0.13 -7.43 2.39
CA LEU A 41 -0.95 -6.99 3.51
C LEU A 41 -0.14 -6.47 4.72
N PRO A 42 0.95 -7.13 5.18
CA PRO A 42 1.76 -6.63 6.28
C PRO A 42 2.44 -5.30 5.97
N ARG A 43 2.85 -5.10 4.70
CA ARG A 43 3.45 -3.84 4.26
C ARG A 43 2.42 -2.72 4.31
N VAL A 44 1.22 -2.96 3.81
CA VAL A 44 0.13 -1.99 3.85
C VAL A 44 -0.24 -1.65 5.29
N GLU A 45 -0.39 -2.65 6.16
CA GLU A 45 -0.67 -2.44 7.58
C GLU A 45 0.38 -1.54 8.23
N LYS A 46 1.66 -1.83 7.99
CA LYS A 46 2.76 -1.02 8.51
C LYS A 46 2.67 0.44 8.05
N GLN A 47 2.45 0.66 6.75
CA GLN A 47 2.35 2.02 6.19
C GLN A 47 1.19 2.82 6.78
N VAL A 48 0.04 2.16 6.99
CA VAL A 48 -1.13 2.80 7.62
C VAL A 48 -0.81 3.18 9.07
N ARG A 49 -0.22 2.25 9.85
CA ARG A 49 0.16 2.54 11.24
C ARG A 49 1.19 3.67 11.35
N GLU A 50 2.21 3.65 10.50
CA GLU A 50 3.22 4.73 10.46
C GLU A 50 2.59 6.08 10.12
N LEU A 51 1.64 6.12 9.19
CA LEU A 51 0.90 7.33 8.86
C LEU A 51 0.06 7.82 10.03
N ASP A 52 -0.69 6.92 10.70
CA ASP A 52 -1.49 7.26 11.87
C ASP A 52 -0.60 7.84 12.99
N GLU A 53 0.54 7.22 13.28
CA GLU A 53 1.50 7.74 14.26
C GLU A 53 2.06 9.11 13.89
N LEU A 54 2.26 9.39 12.60
CA LEU A 54 2.70 10.71 12.14
C LEU A 54 1.58 11.74 12.33
N LEU A 55 0.34 11.39 11.98
CA LEU A 55 -0.83 12.25 12.14
C LEU A 55 -1.14 12.55 13.61
N GLU A 56 -0.95 11.59 14.53
CA GLU A 56 -1.11 11.84 15.97
C GLU A 56 -0.08 12.84 16.52
N LYS A 57 1.10 12.91 15.90
CA LYS A 57 2.15 13.89 16.26
C LYS A 57 1.89 15.27 15.66
N VAL A 58 0.92 15.39 14.75
CA VAL A 58 0.49 16.68 14.20
C VAL A 58 -0.36 17.42 15.24
N THR A 59 0.21 18.48 15.81
CA THR A 59 -0.46 19.44 16.68
C THR A 59 -0.73 20.74 15.91
N PRO A 60 -1.68 21.59 16.35
CA PRO A 60 -1.89 22.90 15.72
C PRO A 60 -0.61 23.76 15.67
N ASP A 61 0.34 23.52 16.58
CA ASP A 61 1.60 24.26 16.66
C ASP A 61 2.66 23.82 15.63
N ASN A 62 2.52 22.63 15.04
CA ASN A 62 3.47 22.09 14.05
C ASN A 62 2.86 21.90 12.64
N VAL A 63 1.59 22.28 12.45
CA VAL A 63 0.98 22.51 11.14
C VAL A 63 1.30 23.93 10.68
N HIS A 64 2.30 24.09 9.82
CA HIS A 64 2.49 25.36 9.12
C HIS A 64 1.36 25.54 8.09
N GLY A 65 0.50 26.54 8.32
CA GLY A 65 -0.65 26.85 7.46
C GLY A 65 -0.28 27.36 6.06
N GLU A 66 0.93 27.91 5.89
CA GLU A 66 1.51 28.30 4.60
C GLU A 66 3.02 28.03 4.63
N ILE A 67 3.52 27.24 3.68
CA ILE A 67 4.97 27.15 3.41
C ILE A 67 5.26 28.26 2.38
N GLY A 68 5.58 29.45 2.86
CA GLY A 68 6.06 30.53 2.01
C GLY A 68 7.41 30.14 1.40
N ILE A 69 7.52 30.19 0.07
CA ILE A 69 8.77 29.91 -0.66
C ILE A 69 9.92 30.84 -0.21
N GLU A 70 9.57 31.97 0.42
CA GLU A 70 10.49 32.97 0.96
C GLU A 70 11.28 32.47 2.19
N ASP A 71 10.74 31.56 3.01
CA ASP A 71 11.40 31.09 4.24
C ASP A 71 12.57 30.14 3.97
N VAL A 72 12.51 29.37 2.87
CA VAL A 72 13.55 28.38 2.52
C VAL A 72 14.86 29.06 2.10
N ALA A 73 14.80 30.31 1.61
CA ALA A 73 15.98 31.06 1.19
C ALA A 73 16.84 31.56 2.37
N SER A 74 16.31 31.60 3.59
CA SER A 74 17.03 32.09 4.79
C SER A 74 17.91 31.02 5.46
N TYR A 75 17.69 29.73 5.17
CA TYR A 75 18.42 28.60 5.76
C TYR A 75 19.68 28.18 4.98
N VAL A 76 19.95 28.80 3.84
CA VAL A 76 21.14 28.52 2.99
C VAL A 76 22.10 29.72 2.94
N GLY A 77 22.04 30.62 3.93
CA GLY A 77 22.90 31.79 4.09
C GLY A 77 24.07 31.57 5.03
#